data_AF-A0A938AT72-F1
#
_entry.id   AF-A0A938AT72-F1
#
_cell.length_a   1.000
_cell.length_b   1.000
_cell.length_c   1.000
_cell.angle_alpha   90.00
_cell.angle_beta   90.00
_cell.angle_gamma   90.00
#
_symmetry.space_group_name_H-M   'P 1'
#
loop_
_entity.id
_entity.type
_entity.pdbx_description
1 polymer ?
#
loop_
_entity_poly.entity_id
_entity_poly.type
_entity_poly.pdbx_seq_one_letter_code
_entity_poly.pdbx_strand_id
1 'polypeptide(L)'
;KVGDRYQGGTVFYILRPGDAGYVAGETHGLIVSTANLVSAWDPAAEPVVTGARNAALNRGRANTQTIIAKLGADPSAYPSPAAAVATFHRGGGHDDWYLPTIEDMRMLQRNRDAVGGISNGLYWTSCEHSRYRAWAYDFGDPQFAAPATLKDESALVRPVRTF
;
A
#
# COMPACT_ATOMS: atom_id res chain seq x y z
N LYS A 1 -3.05 -2.76 -20.20
CA LYS A 1 -1.80 -1.97 -20.12
C LYS A 1 -1.86 -1.04 -18.90
N VAL A 2 -0.75 -0.37 -18.56
CA VAL A 2 -0.75 0.66 -17.50
C VAL A 2 -1.79 1.73 -17.81
N GLY A 3 -2.58 2.12 -16.80
CA GLY A 3 -3.71 3.06 -16.90
C GLY A 3 -5.07 2.40 -17.16
N ASP A 4 -5.12 1.13 -17.57
CA ASP A 4 -6.40 0.46 -17.83
C ASP A 4 -7.10 0.07 -16.52
N ARG A 5 -8.43 0.20 -16.52
CA ARG A 5 -9.28 -0.37 -15.45
C ARG A 5 -9.29 -1.89 -15.58
N TYR A 6 -8.90 -2.58 -14.51
CA TYR A 6 -8.80 -4.02 -14.50
C TYR A 6 -9.04 -4.55 -13.09
N GLN A 7 -9.87 -5.60 -12.98
CA GLN A 7 -10.11 -6.36 -11.75
C GLN A 7 -10.30 -5.48 -10.49
N GLY A 8 -11.22 -4.50 -10.58
CA GLY A 8 -11.59 -3.62 -9.47
C GLY A 8 -10.71 -2.38 -9.25
N GLY A 9 -9.57 -2.28 -9.94
CA GLY A 9 -8.65 -1.17 -9.83
C GLY A 9 -8.18 -0.61 -11.17
N THR A 10 -7.02 0.03 -11.14
CA THR A 10 -6.28 0.49 -12.32
C THR A 10 -4.89 -0.13 -12.32
N VAL A 11 -4.45 -0.69 -13.45
CA VAL A 11 -3.09 -1.23 -13.58
C VAL A 11 -2.08 -0.09 -13.53
N PHE A 12 -1.14 -0.12 -12.57
CA PHE A 12 -0.09 0.91 -12.46
C PHE A 12 1.29 0.40 -12.82
N TYR A 13 1.50 -0.92 -12.87
CA TYR A 13 2.79 -1.51 -13.22
C TYR A 13 2.61 -2.90 -13.84
N ILE A 14 3.45 -3.24 -14.82
CA ILE A 14 3.57 -4.58 -15.41
C ILE A 14 4.93 -5.13 -15.02
N LEU A 15 4.96 -6.34 -14.46
CA LEU A 15 6.19 -6.97 -13.97
C LEU A 15 7.16 -7.25 -15.12
N ARG A 16 8.45 -7.11 -14.83
CA ARG A 16 9.56 -7.29 -15.77
C ARG A 16 10.50 -8.40 -15.27
N PRO A 17 11.34 -8.98 -16.16
CA PRO A 17 12.38 -9.91 -15.73
C PRO A 17 13.18 -9.36 -14.53
N GLY A 18 13.22 -10.13 -13.44
CA GLY A 18 13.87 -9.74 -12.18
C GLY A 18 12.91 -9.26 -11.09
N ASP A 19 11.68 -8.86 -11.43
CA ASP A 19 10.67 -8.49 -10.45
C ASP A 19 10.13 -9.73 -9.71
N ALA A 20 9.82 -9.56 -8.42
CA ALA A 20 9.16 -10.61 -7.65
C ALA A 20 7.77 -10.91 -8.26
N GLY A 21 7.55 -12.17 -8.63
CA GLY A 21 6.31 -12.63 -9.28
C GLY A 21 6.33 -12.57 -10.81
N TYR A 22 7.42 -12.16 -11.45
CA TYR A 22 7.55 -12.25 -12.89
C TYR A 22 7.64 -13.71 -13.35
N VAL A 23 6.87 -14.05 -14.39
CA VAL A 23 6.90 -15.35 -15.06
C VAL A 23 7.07 -15.14 -16.57
N ALA A 24 8.06 -15.80 -17.17
CA ALA A 24 8.37 -15.62 -18.58
C ALA A 24 7.23 -16.16 -19.47
N GLY A 25 6.73 -15.31 -20.38
CA GLY A 25 5.61 -15.65 -21.26
C GLY A 25 4.23 -15.30 -20.72
N GLU A 26 4.13 -14.87 -19.46
CA GLU A 26 2.89 -14.44 -18.81
C GLU A 26 2.89 -12.93 -18.56
N THR A 27 1.70 -12.33 -18.43
CA THR A 27 1.54 -10.92 -18.05
C THR A 27 1.01 -10.82 -16.64
N HIS A 28 1.89 -10.44 -15.72
CA HIS A 28 1.53 -10.11 -14.35
C HIS A 28 1.80 -8.64 -14.06
N GLY A 29 1.16 -8.11 -13.04
CA GLY A 29 1.32 -6.71 -12.69
C GLY A 29 0.74 -6.32 -11.35
N LEU A 30 0.75 -5.03 -11.11
CA LEU A 30 0.20 -4.41 -9.92
C LEU A 30 -0.96 -3.50 -10.28
N ILE A 31 -2.02 -3.62 -9.49
CA ILE A 31 -3.26 -2.85 -9.59
C ILE A 31 -3.38 -1.99 -8.34
N VAL A 32 -3.76 -0.73 -8.52
CA VAL A 32 -4.10 0.17 -7.43
C VAL A 32 -5.61 0.32 -7.35
N SER A 33 -6.13 0.39 -6.14
CA SER A 33 -7.52 0.72 -5.85
C SER A 33 -7.92 2.07 -6.45
N THR A 34 -9.21 2.30 -6.58
CA THR A 34 -9.74 3.46 -7.33
C THR A 34 -10.23 4.60 -6.45
N ALA A 35 -10.19 4.40 -5.13
CA ALA A 35 -10.53 5.40 -4.14
C ALA A 35 -9.49 5.42 -3.03
N ASN A 36 -9.30 6.60 -2.44
CA ASN A 36 -8.54 6.74 -1.21
C ASN A 36 -9.38 6.27 -0.03
N LEU A 37 -8.75 5.54 0.87
CA LEU A 37 -9.22 5.29 2.21
C LEU A 37 -8.41 6.18 3.18
N VAL A 38 -8.78 6.20 4.45
CA VAL A 38 -8.06 6.96 5.49
C VAL A 38 -7.94 6.09 6.72
N SER A 39 -6.74 6.04 7.30
CA SER A 39 -6.53 5.49 8.63
C SER A 39 -5.17 5.90 9.21
N ALA A 40 -4.97 5.60 10.50
CA ALA A 40 -3.65 5.53 11.11
C ALA A 40 -2.94 4.22 10.75
N TRP A 41 -1.61 4.22 10.73
CA TRP A 41 -0.82 3.02 10.46
C TRP A 41 -0.94 2.00 11.60
N ASP A 42 -0.82 2.50 12.84
CA ASP A 42 -1.12 1.79 14.08
C ASP A 42 -1.91 2.77 14.97
N PRO A 43 -3.23 2.55 15.16
CA PRO A 43 -4.08 3.50 15.87
C PRO A 43 -3.99 3.36 17.39
N ALA A 44 -3.16 2.46 17.92
CA ALA A 44 -2.98 2.30 19.35
C ALA A 44 -2.30 3.52 19.97
N ALA A 45 -2.73 3.90 21.18
CA ALA A 45 -2.06 4.95 21.96
C ALA A 45 -0.60 4.62 22.29
N GLU A 46 -0.27 3.32 22.35
CA GLU A 46 1.08 2.80 22.56
C GLU A 46 1.48 1.89 21.39
N PRO A 47 2.03 2.46 20.30
CA PRO A 47 2.41 1.69 19.13
C PRO A 47 3.44 0.61 19.43
N VAL A 48 3.34 -0.50 18.73
CA VAL A 48 4.27 -1.64 18.85
C VAL A 48 5.19 -1.77 17.64
N VAL A 49 6.30 -2.50 17.83
CA VAL A 49 7.18 -2.88 16.73
C VAL A 49 6.61 -4.11 16.03
N THR A 50 6.26 -3.98 14.76
CA THR A 50 5.73 -5.09 13.95
C THR A 50 6.83 -5.86 13.24
N GLY A 51 7.92 -5.18 12.86
CA GLY A 51 9.01 -5.76 12.06
C GLY A 51 8.75 -5.73 10.54
N ALA A 52 7.64 -5.17 10.08
CA ALA A 52 7.29 -5.08 8.66
C ALA A 52 8.16 -4.04 7.92
N ARG A 53 9.40 -4.36 7.58
CA ARG A 53 10.39 -3.38 7.05
C ARG A 53 10.74 -3.52 5.58
N ASN A 54 10.24 -4.54 4.89
CA ASN A 54 10.65 -4.79 3.50
C ASN A 54 10.09 -3.71 2.58
N ALA A 55 10.96 -2.91 1.97
CA ALA A 55 10.58 -1.81 1.10
C ALA A 55 10.46 -2.21 -0.39
N ALA A 56 10.92 -3.41 -0.76
CA ALA A 56 11.05 -3.82 -2.15
C ALA A 56 9.70 -3.96 -2.89
N LEU A 57 9.76 -3.89 -4.22
CA LEU A 57 8.61 -4.02 -5.09
C LEU A 57 7.89 -5.36 -4.85
N ASN A 58 6.55 -5.31 -4.84
CA ASN A 58 5.67 -6.46 -4.68
C ASN A 58 5.92 -7.25 -3.37
N ARG A 59 6.29 -6.56 -2.29
CA ARG A 59 6.42 -7.14 -0.93
C ARG A 59 5.35 -6.66 0.05
N GLY A 60 4.41 -5.82 -0.40
CA GLY A 60 3.40 -5.19 0.45
C GLY A 60 2.49 -6.21 1.12
N ARG A 61 2.14 -7.31 0.44
CA ARG A 61 1.32 -8.40 1.00
C ARG A 61 1.96 -9.01 2.24
N ALA A 62 3.24 -9.35 2.18
CA ALA A 62 3.96 -9.97 3.30
C ALA A 62 4.09 -9.01 4.50
N ASN A 63 4.36 -7.73 4.24
CA ASN A 63 4.39 -6.72 5.29
C ASN A 63 3.00 -6.51 5.91
N THR A 64 1.95 -6.41 5.08
CA THR A 64 0.56 -6.25 5.54
C THR A 64 0.14 -7.38 6.46
N GLN A 65 0.48 -8.64 6.09
CA GLN A 65 0.26 -9.80 6.95
C GLN A 65 1.02 -9.70 8.29
N THR A 66 2.27 -9.26 8.26
CA THR A 66 3.08 -9.03 9.47
C THR A 66 2.46 -7.98 10.39
N ILE A 67 1.93 -6.88 9.82
CA ILE A 67 1.26 -5.83 10.58
C ILE A 67 -0.02 -6.37 11.22
N ILE A 68 -0.87 -7.04 10.44
CA ILE A 68 -2.14 -7.61 10.92
C ILE A 68 -1.93 -8.66 12.00
N ALA A 69 -0.89 -9.49 11.89
CA ALA A 69 -0.55 -10.47 12.92
C ALA A 69 -0.19 -9.83 14.28
N LYS A 70 0.20 -8.55 14.28
CA LYS A 70 0.59 -7.81 15.50
C LYS A 70 -0.50 -6.87 16.00
N LEU A 71 -1.20 -6.20 15.10
CA LEU A 71 -2.20 -5.18 15.44
C LEU A 71 -3.64 -5.71 15.41
N GLY A 72 -3.85 -6.86 14.79
CA GLY A 72 -5.18 -7.39 14.49
C GLY A 72 -5.78 -6.80 13.21
N ALA A 73 -6.83 -7.46 12.73
CA ALA A 73 -7.69 -6.99 11.65
C ALA A 73 -9.12 -7.42 11.96
N ASP A 74 -9.83 -6.58 12.69
CA ASP A 74 -11.26 -6.73 12.92
C ASP A 74 -12.00 -5.68 12.07
N PRO A 75 -12.89 -6.10 11.14
CA PRO A 75 -13.63 -5.17 10.29
C PRO A 75 -14.66 -4.34 11.07
N SER A 76 -14.98 -4.72 12.31
CA SER A 76 -15.88 -4.01 13.21
C SER A 76 -15.15 -3.09 14.21
N ALA A 77 -13.82 -3.22 14.33
CA ALA A 77 -13.04 -2.38 15.22
C ALA A 77 -12.86 -0.97 14.65
N TYR A 78 -13.03 0.03 15.52
CA TYR A 78 -12.70 1.42 15.24
C TYR A 78 -11.90 2.01 16.40
N PRO A 79 -10.73 2.61 16.15
CA PRO A 79 -10.03 2.72 14.87
C PRO A 79 -9.39 1.39 14.39
N SER A 80 -9.25 1.19 13.07
CA SER A 80 -8.67 -0.01 12.44
C SER A 80 -7.33 0.33 11.76
N PRO A 81 -6.25 -0.46 11.90
CA PRO A 81 -4.96 -0.12 11.30
C PRO A 81 -5.01 -0.09 9.77
N ALA A 82 -4.19 0.77 9.15
CA ALA A 82 -4.14 0.96 7.69
C ALA A 82 -4.00 -0.35 6.90
N ALA A 83 -3.22 -1.32 7.45
CA ALA A 83 -3.06 -2.64 6.86
C ALA A 83 -4.39 -3.44 6.83
N ALA A 84 -5.19 -3.36 7.90
CA ALA A 84 -6.51 -3.99 7.97
C ALA A 84 -7.50 -3.30 7.03
N VAL A 85 -7.51 -1.95 7.00
CA VAL A 85 -8.32 -1.16 6.06
C VAL A 85 -8.02 -1.55 4.61
N ALA A 86 -6.74 -1.75 4.25
CA ALA A 86 -6.38 -2.23 2.93
C ALA A 86 -6.83 -3.67 2.67
N THR A 87 -6.69 -4.55 3.66
CA THR A 87 -7.10 -5.97 3.56
C THR A 87 -8.61 -6.15 3.46
N PHE A 88 -9.41 -5.25 4.04
CA PHE A 88 -10.87 -5.27 3.94
C PHE A 88 -11.41 -4.53 2.71
N HIS A 89 -10.55 -3.92 1.89
CA HIS A 89 -10.99 -3.38 0.62
C HIS A 89 -11.51 -4.50 -0.29
N ARG A 90 -12.65 -4.26 -0.96
CA ARG A 90 -13.34 -5.24 -1.83
C ARG A 90 -13.54 -4.74 -3.25
N GLY A 91 -12.64 -3.89 -3.74
CA GLY A 91 -12.69 -3.36 -5.11
C GLY A 91 -12.77 -4.49 -6.14
N GLY A 92 -13.81 -4.48 -6.97
CA GLY A 92 -14.06 -5.51 -7.99
C GLY A 92 -14.40 -6.90 -7.44
N GLY A 93 -14.78 -7.03 -6.17
CA GLY A 93 -15.08 -8.32 -5.54
C GLY A 93 -13.85 -9.11 -5.07
N HIS A 94 -12.65 -8.52 -5.16
CA HIS A 94 -11.40 -9.16 -4.73
C HIS A 94 -11.11 -8.92 -3.24
N ASP A 95 -10.51 -9.90 -2.57
CA ASP A 95 -10.21 -9.90 -1.13
C ASP A 95 -8.71 -9.96 -0.81
N ASP A 96 -7.87 -9.89 -1.85
CA ASP A 96 -6.43 -10.03 -1.80
C ASP A 96 -5.70 -8.67 -1.86
N TRP A 97 -6.38 -7.58 -1.51
CA TRP A 97 -5.81 -6.23 -1.43
C TRP A 97 -4.86 -6.09 -0.22
N TYR A 98 -3.82 -5.27 -0.36
CA TYR A 98 -2.82 -5.05 0.68
C TYR A 98 -2.28 -3.62 0.68
N LEU A 99 -1.61 -3.23 1.77
CA LEU A 99 -0.95 -1.93 1.89
C LEU A 99 0.38 -1.98 1.11
N PRO A 100 0.65 -1.03 0.19
CA PRO A 100 1.82 -1.05 -0.70
C PRO A 100 3.14 -0.79 0.02
N THR A 101 4.27 -1.29 -0.51
CA THR A 101 5.61 -0.88 -0.06
C THR A 101 6.01 0.49 -0.60
N ILE A 102 7.17 0.99 -0.15
CA ILE A 102 7.78 2.20 -0.71
C ILE A 102 8.06 2.03 -2.22
N GLU A 103 8.60 0.91 -2.67
CA GLU A 103 8.85 0.69 -4.11
C GLU A 103 7.56 0.53 -4.92
N ASP A 104 6.51 -0.07 -4.36
CA ASP A 104 5.19 -0.11 -5.00
C ASP A 104 4.68 1.34 -5.26
N MET A 105 4.79 2.21 -4.25
CA MET A 105 4.41 3.63 -4.38
C MET A 105 5.31 4.39 -5.37
N ARG A 106 6.61 4.09 -5.43
CA ARG A 106 7.52 4.69 -6.43
C ARG A 106 7.10 4.32 -7.85
N MET A 107 6.71 3.07 -8.10
CA MET A 107 6.19 2.67 -9.42
C MET A 107 4.84 3.33 -9.72
N LEU A 108 3.97 3.46 -8.72
CA LEU A 108 2.71 4.19 -8.87
C LEU A 108 2.94 5.66 -9.22
N GLN A 109 3.83 6.37 -8.51
CA GLN A 109 4.16 7.77 -8.78
C GLN A 109 4.72 7.97 -10.20
N ARG A 110 5.59 7.07 -10.68
CA ARG A 110 6.11 7.11 -12.06
C ARG A 110 5.02 6.97 -13.14
N ASN A 111 3.91 6.33 -12.81
CA ASN A 111 2.81 6.08 -13.74
C ASN A 111 1.53 6.84 -13.36
N ARG A 112 1.64 7.81 -12.44
CA ARG A 112 0.52 8.50 -11.80
C ARG A 112 -0.44 9.13 -12.81
N ASP A 113 0.09 9.75 -13.86
CA ASP A 113 -0.71 10.44 -14.86
C ASP A 113 -1.56 9.46 -15.68
N ALA A 114 -0.99 8.29 -16.02
CA ALA A 114 -1.72 7.25 -16.73
C ALA A 114 -2.79 6.59 -15.84
N VAL A 115 -2.51 6.45 -14.54
CA VAL A 115 -3.44 5.85 -13.57
C VAL A 115 -4.61 6.80 -13.25
N GLY A 116 -4.31 8.10 -13.07
CA GLY A 116 -5.28 9.11 -12.65
C GLY A 116 -5.78 8.93 -11.21
N GLY A 117 -6.41 9.97 -10.65
CA GLY A 117 -7.13 9.86 -9.37
C GLY A 117 -6.25 9.62 -8.13
N ILE A 118 -4.95 9.90 -8.23
CA ILE A 118 -4.02 9.95 -7.10
C ILE A 118 -3.84 11.41 -6.71
N SER A 119 -4.34 11.81 -5.55
CA SER A 119 -4.19 13.17 -5.02
C SER A 119 -2.83 13.37 -4.36
N ASN A 120 -2.37 14.62 -4.25
CA ASN A 120 -1.22 14.96 -3.43
C ASN A 120 -1.50 14.65 -1.94
N GLY A 121 -0.44 14.42 -1.17
CA GLY A 121 -0.50 14.14 0.26
C GLY A 121 0.24 12.87 0.66
N LEU A 122 0.22 12.58 1.96
CA LEU A 122 0.87 11.42 2.57
C LEU A 122 -0.01 10.18 2.48
N TYR A 123 0.58 9.09 2.00
CA TYR A 123 -0.04 7.79 1.91
C TYR A 123 0.75 6.77 2.69
N TRP A 124 0.09 6.03 3.58
CA TRP A 124 0.76 4.98 4.32
C TRP A 124 1.34 3.91 3.39
N THR A 125 2.60 3.55 3.65
CA THR A 125 3.21 2.33 3.11
C THR A 125 3.15 1.23 4.17
N SER A 126 3.37 -0.02 3.76
CA SER A 126 3.51 -1.16 4.67
C SER A 126 4.88 -1.24 5.34
N CYS A 127 5.70 -0.20 5.29
CA CYS A 127 7.07 -0.22 5.80
C CYS A 127 7.16 0.51 7.15
N GLU A 128 7.42 -0.24 8.20
CA GLU A 128 7.75 0.27 9.53
C GLU A 128 9.14 0.94 9.53
N HIS A 129 9.24 2.08 10.21
CA HIS A 129 10.52 2.75 10.46
C HIS A 129 11.03 2.44 11.88
N SER A 130 10.19 2.66 12.88
CA SER A 130 10.51 2.44 14.30
C SER A 130 9.25 2.09 15.08
N ARG A 131 9.36 1.98 16.42
CA ARG A 131 8.20 1.75 17.29
C ARG A 131 7.08 2.76 17.03
N TYR A 132 7.41 4.05 17.00
CA TYR A 132 6.44 5.14 16.88
C TYR A 132 6.22 5.66 15.46
N ARG A 133 7.06 5.26 14.49
CA ARG A 133 7.01 5.81 13.12
C ARG A 133 6.91 4.72 12.05
N ALA A 134 6.16 5.02 11.00
CA ALA A 134 6.13 4.26 9.76
C ALA A 134 6.41 5.18 8.58
N TRP A 135 6.79 4.60 7.45
CA TRP A 135 7.03 5.36 6.23
C TRP A 135 5.70 5.67 5.53
N ALA A 136 5.43 6.94 5.30
CA ALA A 136 4.37 7.41 4.43
C ALA A 136 5.00 7.95 3.15
N TYR A 137 4.44 7.64 1.99
CA TYR A 137 4.89 8.16 0.70
C TYR A 137 4.18 9.47 0.37
N ASP A 138 4.93 10.52 0.02
CA ASP A 138 4.36 11.82 -0.34
C ASP A 138 4.19 11.96 -1.85
N PHE A 139 2.94 11.92 -2.32
CA PHE A 139 2.62 12.13 -3.73
C PHE A 139 2.68 13.61 -4.15
N GLY A 140 2.82 14.54 -3.20
CA GLY A 140 3.06 15.97 -3.47
C GLY A 140 4.54 16.36 -3.55
N ASP A 141 5.46 15.49 -3.13
CA ASP A 141 6.89 15.79 -3.13
C ASP A 141 7.53 15.47 -4.51
N PRO A 142 8.13 16.45 -5.20
CA PRO A 142 8.82 16.22 -6.46
C PRO A 142 10.04 15.27 -6.35
N GLN A 143 10.55 15.00 -5.15
CA GLN A 143 11.70 14.14 -4.89
C GLN A 143 11.31 12.68 -4.59
N PHE A 144 10.03 12.30 -4.73
CA PHE A 144 9.58 10.92 -4.51
C PHE A 144 9.84 10.44 -3.05
N ALA A 145 9.70 11.35 -2.09
CA ALA A 145 10.06 11.11 -0.70
C ALA A 145 9.08 10.18 0.02
N ALA A 146 9.62 9.44 0.98
CA ALA A 146 8.83 8.71 1.96
C ALA A 146 9.30 9.13 3.36
N PRO A 147 8.71 10.17 3.99
CA PRO A 147 9.07 10.56 5.35
C PRO A 147 8.58 9.57 6.42
N ALA A 148 9.34 9.48 7.52
CA ALA A 148 8.96 8.71 8.69
C ALA A 148 7.94 9.51 9.52
N THR A 149 6.69 9.07 9.53
CA THR A 149 5.53 9.78 10.11
C THR A 149 5.02 9.02 11.33
N LEU A 150 4.42 9.72 12.30
CA LEU A 150 3.88 9.10 13.52
C LEU A 150 2.75 8.13 13.17
N LYS A 151 2.81 6.91 13.68
CA LYS A 151 1.91 5.82 13.26
C LYS A 151 0.44 6.04 13.61
N ASP A 152 0.18 6.81 14.66
CA ASP A 152 -1.13 7.15 15.19
C ASP A 152 -1.78 8.35 14.46
N GLU A 153 -1.03 9.06 13.61
CA GLU A 153 -1.58 10.10 12.74
C GLU A 153 -2.40 9.49 11.59
N SER A 154 -3.48 10.18 11.22
CA SER A 154 -4.28 9.79 10.06
C SER A 154 -3.58 10.19 8.76
N ALA A 155 -3.47 9.25 7.82
CA ALA A 155 -3.01 9.49 6.46
C ALA A 155 -3.84 8.70 5.44
N LEU A 156 -3.59 8.95 4.14
CA LEU A 156 -4.30 8.25 3.07
C LEU A 156 -3.84 6.80 2.98
N VAL A 157 -4.76 5.91 2.64
CA VAL A 157 -4.49 4.50 2.38
C VAL A 157 -4.94 4.19 0.96
N ARG A 158 -4.02 3.72 0.12
CA ARG A 158 -4.33 3.31 -1.25
C ARG A 158 -3.98 1.84 -1.44
N PRO A 159 -4.95 0.93 -1.25
CA PRO A 159 -4.71 -0.50 -1.39
C PRO A 159 -4.23 -0.86 -2.80
N VAL A 160 -3.35 -1.85 -2.88
CA VAL A 160 -2.86 -2.44 -4.13
C VAL A 160 -3.04 -3.96 -4.13
N ARG A 161 -3.01 -4.59 -5.31
CA ARG A 161 -3.03 -6.05 -5.47
C ARG A 161 -2.23 -6.49 -6.69
N THR A 162 -1.91 -7.77 -6.75
CA THR A 162 -1.25 -8.44 -7.88
C THR A 162 -2.29 -9.11 -8.79
N PHE A 163 -1.99 -9.24 -10.08
CA PHE A 163 -2.73 -10.09 -11.02
C PHE A 163 -1.75 -10.87 -11.90
#